data_AF-A0ABD3AUE6-F1
#
_entry.id   AF-A0ABD3AUE6-F1
#
_cell.length_a   1.000
_cell.length_b   1.000
_cell.length_c   1.000
_cell.angle_alpha   90.00
_cell.angle_beta   90.00
_cell.angle_gamma   90.00
#
_symmetry.space_group_name_H-M   'P 1'
#
loop_
_entity.id
_entity.type
_entity.pdbx_description
1 polymer ?
#
loop_
_entity_poly.entity_id
_entity_poly.type
_entity_poly.pdbx_seq_one_letter_code
_entity_poly.pdbx_strand_id
1 'polypeptide(L)'
;MFLCSANDFITIFVAPECFSLCSYLLSGYTKKDVRSNEATMKYLLMGGASSSILVHGLSWLYGSSGREIELQEIVNGLINAQMYNSPRISIALVFITVGIGFKLSPAPFHQWTPDVYEGVQFVREISTSLYISEMFGFFKSSWTCRREMLSPLGRRQNFYLFK
;
A
#
# COMPACT_ATOMS: atom_id res chain seq x y z
N MET A 1 1.16 13.06 -1.93
CA MET A 1 -0.15 13.73 -2.15
C MET A 1 -1.18 12.77 -2.76
N PHE A 2 -0.86 12.03 -3.82
CA PHE A 2 -1.79 11.06 -4.43
C PHE A 2 -2.33 9.99 -3.47
N LEU A 3 -1.46 9.38 -2.66
CA LEU A 3 -1.83 8.32 -1.71
C LEU A 3 -2.82 8.81 -0.61
N CYS A 4 -2.78 10.10 -0.26
CA CYS A 4 -3.69 10.69 0.73
C CYS A 4 -5.10 10.98 0.19
N SER A 5 -5.30 10.89 -1.12
CA SER A 5 -6.58 11.18 -1.81
C SER A 5 -7.11 9.95 -2.56
N ALA A 6 -6.53 8.79 -2.34
CA ALA A 6 -6.86 7.57 -3.06
C ALA A 6 -8.17 6.97 -2.55
N ASN A 7 -9.20 6.96 -3.41
CA ASN A 7 -10.50 6.35 -3.16
C ASN A 7 -10.72 5.05 -3.96
N ASP A 8 -9.76 4.69 -4.81
CA ASP A 8 -9.84 3.55 -5.72
C ASP A 8 -8.75 2.52 -5.40
N PHE A 9 -9.02 1.23 -5.60
CA PHE A 9 -8.01 0.17 -5.44
C PHE A 9 -6.77 0.39 -6.32
N ILE A 10 -6.96 0.93 -7.52
CA ILE A 10 -5.87 1.20 -8.45
C ILE A 10 -4.96 2.31 -7.91
N THR A 11 -5.53 3.39 -7.40
CA THR A 11 -4.72 4.51 -6.87
C THR A 11 -4.01 4.15 -5.58
N ILE A 12 -4.64 3.32 -4.73
CA ILE A 12 -4.02 2.74 -3.53
C ILE A 12 -2.84 1.85 -3.88
N PHE A 13 -2.89 1.12 -4.99
CA PHE A 13 -1.77 0.29 -5.44
C PHE A 13 -0.67 1.08 -6.17
N VAL A 14 -1.04 1.89 -7.16
CA VAL A 14 -0.08 2.55 -8.04
C VAL A 14 0.74 3.63 -7.32
N ALA A 15 0.13 4.38 -6.39
CA ALA A 15 0.82 5.45 -5.67
C ALA A 15 2.04 4.96 -4.87
N PRO A 16 1.95 3.92 -4.00
CA PRO A 16 3.11 3.40 -3.29
C PRO A 16 4.08 2.66 -4.22
N GLU A 17 3.63 1.99 -5.28
CA GLU A 17 4.54 1.34 -6.23
C GLU A 17 5.43 2.33 -6.98
N CYS A 18 4.85 3.44 -7.47
CA CYS A 18 5.61 4.48 -8.15
C CYS A 18 6.70 5.06 -7.23
N PHE A 19 6.35 5.27 -5.96
CA PHE A 19 7.28 5.76 -4.96
C PHE A 19 8.39 4.75 -4.62
N SER A 20 8.03 3.48 -4.49
CA SER A 20 8.97 2.36 -4.30
C SER A 20 9.94 2.22 -5.48
N LEU A 21 9.47 2.35 -6.73
CA LEU A 21 10.34 2.30 -7.91
C LEU A 21 11.37 3.44 -7.92
N CYS A 22 10.95 4.65 -7.54
CA CYS A 22 11.87 5.78 -7.39
C CYS A 22 12.94 5.52 -6.32
N SER A 23 12.58 4.89 -5.19
CA SER A 23 13.55 4.56 -4.14
C SER A 23 14.53 3.47 -4.57
N TYR A 24 14.08 2.44 -5.31
CA TYR A 24 14.94 1.40 -5.87
C TYR A 24 15.97 1.95 -6.86
N LEU A 25 15.55 2.91 -7.71
CA LEU A 25 16.45 3.55 -8.65
C LEU A 25 17.49 4.41 -7.93
N LEU A 26 17.07 5.13 -6.89
CA LEU A 26 17.95 6.00 -6.12
C LEU A 26 18.93 5.22 -5.25
N SER A 27 18.56 4.04 -4.75
CA SER A 27 19.47 3.20 -3.98
C SER A 27 20.66 2.70 -4.81
N GLY A 28 20.48 2.53 -6.12
CA GLY A 28 21.51 2.09 -7.06
C GLY A 28 22.36 3.21 -7.67
N TYR A 29 22.36 4.42 -7.09
CA TYR A 29 23.06 5.57 -7.65
C TYR A 29 24.59 5.34 -7.75
N THR A 30 25.19 4.72 -6.72
CA THR A 30 26.64 4.48 -6.65
C THR A 30 27.03 3.17 -7.35
N LYS A 31 27.00 3.16 -8.68
CA LYS A 31 27.28 1.96 -9.51
C LYS A 31 28.64 1.30 -9.29
N LYS A 32 29.63 2.06 -8.77
CA LYS A 32 31.01 1.59 -8.55
C LYS A 32 31.15 0.73 -7.28
N ASP A 33 30.21 0.85 -6.34
CA ASP A 33 30.27 0.09 -5.10
C ASP A 33 29.50 -1.22 -5.21
N VAL A 34 30.21 -2.33 -5.05
CA VAL A 34 29.62 -3.68 -5.15
C VAL A 34 28.58 -3.89 -4.05
N ARG A 35 28.83 -3.38 -2.85
CA ARG A 35 27.91 -3.48 -1.70
C ARG A 35 26.60 -2.71 -1.93
N SER A 36 26.66 -1.55 -2.57
CA SER A 36 25.47 -0.76 -2.92
C SER A 36 24.64 -1.43 -4.01
N ASN A 37 25.29 -2.06 -4.99
CA ASN A 37 24.61 -2.83 -6.03
C ASN A 37 23.92 -4.08 -5.46
N GLU A 38 24.58 -4.83 -4.57
CA GLU A 38 24.00 -5.99 -3.91
C GLU A 38 22.77 -5.60 -3.08
N ALA A 39 22.88 -4.55 -2.26
CA ALA A 39 21.79 -4.03 -1.44
C ALA A 39 20.62 -3.54 -2.29
N THR A 40 20.88 -2.83 -3.40
CA THR A 40 19.83 -2.38 -4.32
C THR A 40 19.10 -3.55 -4.96
N MET A 41 19.82 -4.58 -5.40
CA MET A 41 19.20 -5.76 -6.00
C MET A 41 18.31 -6.48 -4.99
N LYS A 42 18.77 -6.64 -3.74
CA LYS A 42 17.95 -7.21 -2.66
C LYS A 42 16.74 -6.34 -2.36
N TYR A 43 16.89 -5.02 -2.32
CA TYR A 43 15.78 -4.10 -2.07
C TYR A 43 14.70 -4.19 -3.16
N LEU A 44 15.11 -4.22 -4.44
CA LEU A 44 14.23 -4.39 -5.58
C LEU A 44 13.49 -5.73 -5.53
N LEU A 45 14.19 -6.83 -5.25
CA LEU A 45 13.60 -8.17 -5.20
C LEU A 45 12.58 -8.31 -4.06
N MET A 46 12.94 -7.88 -2.85
CA MET A 46 12.04 -7.94 -1.69
C MET A 46 10.84 -7.01 -1.88
N GLY A 47 11.08 -5.83 -2.45
CA GLY A 47 10.06 -4.90 -2.89
C GLY A 47 9.07 -5.51 -3.88
N GLY A 48 9.56 -6.02 -5.01
CA GLY A 48 8.71 -6.63 -6.04
C GLY A 48 7.96 -7.87 -5.56
N ALA A 49 8.57 -8.68 -4.68
CA ALA A 49 7.88 -9.79 -4.03
C ALA A 49 6.69 -9.28 -3.18
N SER A 50 6.89 -8.24 -2.38
CA SER A 50 5.82 -7.62 -1.57
C SER A 50 4.68 -7.08 -2.43
N SER A 51 5.01 -6.41 -3.53
CA SER A 51 4.03 -5.85 -4.47
C SER A 51 3.20 -6.96 -5.13
N SER A 52 3.82 -8.08 -5.50
CA SER A 52 3.11 -9.22 -6.09
C SER A 52 2.09 -9.83 -5.13
N ILE A 53 2.46 -9.98 -3.85
CA ILE A 53 1.59 -10.50 -2.78
C ILE A 53 0.41 -9.56 -2.55
N LEU A 54 0.68 -8.25 -2.53
CA LEU A 54 -0.33 -7.21 -2.33
C LEU A 54 -1.34 -7.19 -3.50
N VAL A 55 -0.87 -7.20 -4.75
CA VAL A 55 -1.76 -7.27 -5.94
C VAL A 55 -2.60 -8.53 -5.93
N HIS A 56 -2.03 -9.66 -5.51
CA HIS A 56 -2.77 -10.91 -5.44
C HIS A 56 -3.93 -10.83 -4.43
N GLY A 57 -3.70 -10.22 -3.27
CA GLY A 57 -4.74 -9.96 -2.28
C GLY A 57 -5.82 -8.99 -2.78
N LEU A 58 -5.42 -7.91 -3.44
CA LEU A 58 -6.38 -6.97 -4.07
C LEU A 58 -7.20 -7.65 -5.18
N SER A 59 -6.59 -8.52 -5.98
CA SER A 59 -7.27 -9.28 -7.03
C SER A 59 -8.36 -10.20 -6.47
N TRP A 60 -8.09 -10.87 -5.34
CA TRP A 60 -9.10 -11.70 -4.66
C TRP A 60 -10.26 -10.89 -4.09
N LEU A 61 -9.99 -9.72 -3.51
CA LEU A 61 -11.04 -8.79 -3.06
C LEU A 61 -11.87 -8.28 -4.24
N TYR A 62 -11.20 -7.83 -5.31
CA TYR A 62 -11.85 -7.34 -6.53
C TYR A 62 -12.77 -8.39 -7.16
N GLY A 63 -12.30 -9.64 -7.26
CA GLY A 63 -13.10 -10.74 -7.78
C GLY A 63 -14.30 -11.12 -6.90
N SER A 64 -14.19 -10.93 -5.58
CA SER A 64 -15.28 -11.22 -4.63
C SER A 64 -16.31 -10.09 -4.56
N SER A 65 -15.90 -8.86 -4.92
CA SER A 65 -16.72 -7.66 -4.80
C SER A 65 -17.52 -7.28 -6.05
N GLY A 66 -17.62 -8.17 -7.05
CA GLY A 66 -18.41 -7.89 -8.26
C GLY A 66 -17.72 -7.01 -9.31
N ARG A 67 -16.39 -6.83 -9.23
CA ARG A 67 -15.54 -6.06 -10.18
C ARG A 67 -15.63 -4.53 -10.07
N GLU A 68 -16.06 -4.02 -8.93
CA GLU A 68 -16.06 -2.59 -8.62
C GLU A 68 -14.66 -2.12 -8.22
N ILE A 69 -14.32 -0.87 -8.55
CA ILE A 69 -12.98 -0.30 -8.40
C ILE A 69 -12.95 0.71 -7.24
N GLU A 70 -14.08 1.37 -6.98
CA GLU A 70 -14.24 2.34 -5.90
C GLU A 70 -14.38 1.63 -4.54
N LEU A 71 -13.68 2.14 -3.52
CA LEU A 71 -13.69 1.57 -2.18
C LEU A 71 -15.11 1.50 -1.56
N GLN A 72 -15.95 2.51 -1.81
CA GLN A 72 -17.29 2.57 -1.23
C GLN A 72 -18.21 1.49 -1.80
N GLU A 73 -18.13 1.28 -3.11
CA GLU A 73 -18.90 0.25 -3.80
C GLU A 73 -18.45 -1.14 -3.33
N ILE A 74 -17.13 -1.35 -3.22
CA ILE A 74 -16.57 -2.63 -2.77
C ILE A 74 -17.10 -3.04 -1.40
N VAL A 75 -17.14 -2.09 -0.48
CA VAL A 75 -17.66 -2.29 0.88
C VAL A 75 -19.14 -2.67 0.84
N ASN A 76 -19.92 -1.96 0.05
CA ASN A 76 -21.34 -2.23 -0.11
C ASN A 76 -21.57 -3.63 -0.74
N GLY A 77 -20.76 -4.01 -1.72
CA GLY A 77 -20.75 -5.34 -2.33
C GLY A 77 -20.44 -6.45 -1.32
N LEU A 78 -19.43 -6.25 -0.46
CA LEU A 78 -19.08 -7.21 0.61
C LEU A 78 -20.20 -7.36 1.66
N ILE A 79 -20.83 -6.25 2.06
CA ILE A 79 -21.93 -6.26 3.05
C ILE A 79 -23.17 -6.94 2.47
N ASN A 80 -23.55 -6.59 1.24
CA ASN A 80 -24.73 -7.14 0.56
C ASN A 80 -24.60 -8.63 0.29
N ALA A 81 -23.39 -9.11 -0.03
CA ALA A 81 -23.15 -10.51 -0.28
C ALA A 81 -23.05 -11.37 1.00
N GLN A 82 -23.18 -10.78 2.20
CA GLN A 82 -23.02 -11.45 3.51
C GLN A 82 -21.73 -12.29 3.61
N MET A 83 -20.69 -11.96 2.84
CA MET A 83 -19.48 -12.78 2.73
C MET A 83 -18.42 -12.44 3.79
N TYR A 84 -18.77 -11.68 4.83
CA TYR A 84 -17.85 -11.24 5.89
C TYR A 84 -17.10 -12.41 6.56
N ASN A 85 -17.72 -13.60 6.61
CA ASN A 85 -17.15 -14.82 7.20
C ASN A 85 -16.63 -15.82 6.16
N SER A 86 -16.57 -15.44 4.88
CA SER A 86 -16.07 -16.35 3.85
C SER A 86 -14.55 -16.52 3.97
N PRO A 87 -14.02 -17.76 3.90
CA PRO A 87 -12.58 -18.01 4.00
C PRO A 87 -11.78 -17.31 2.87
N ARG A 88 -12.45 -16.99 1.75
CA ARG A 88 -11.89 -16.28 0.60
C ARG A 88 -11.48 -14.85 0.96
N ILE A 89 -12.35 -14.10 1.63
CA ILE A 89 -12.05 -12.72 2.05
C ILE A 89 -11.00 -12.72 3.15
N SER A 90 -11.04 -13.67 4.08
CA SER A 90 -10.00 -13.80 5.12
C SER A 90 -8.62 -14.00 4.50
N ILE A 91 -8.48 -14.87 3.51
CA ILE A 91 -7.21 -15.06 2.81
C ILE A 91 -6.79 -13.81 2.05
N ALA A 92 -7.72 -13.11 1.37
CA ALA A 92 -7.40 -11.87 0.67
C ALA A 92 -6.85 -10.80 1.64
N LEU A 93 -7.45 -10.66 2.81
CA LEU A 93 -6.98 -9.76 3.87
C LEU A 93 -5.61 -10.16 4.42
N VAL A 94 -5.33 -11.46 4.57
CA VAL A 94 -4.00 -11.94 4.96
C VAL A 94 -2.95 -11.55 3.91
N PHE A 95 -3.21 -11.78 2.61
CA PHE A 95 -2.30 -11.37 1.54
C PHE A 95 -2.03 -9.87 1.53
N ILE A 96 -3.06 -9.04 1.69
CA ILE A 96 -2.92 -7.58 1.77
C ILE A 96 -2.08 -7.19 2.99
N THR A 97 -2.36 -7.79 4.15
CA THR A 97 -1.65 -7.50 5.40
C THR A 97 -0.18 -7.91 5.33
N VAL A 98 0.13 -9.06 4.70
CA VAL A 98 1.51 -9.51 4.47
C VAL A 98 2.23 -8.62 3.48
N GLY A 99 1.57 -8.22 2.38
CA GLY A 99 2.14 -7.32 1.37
C GLY A 99 2.49 -5.94 1.95
N ILE A 100 1.56 -5.35 2.71
CA ILE A 100 1.81 -4.09 3.43
C ILE A 100 2.86 -4.30 4.53
N GLY A 101 2.79 -5.41 5.27
CA GLY A 101 3.77 -5.77 6.29
C GLY A 101 5.20 -5.80 5.74
N PHE A 102 5.42 -6.39 4.57
CA PHE A 102 6.74 -6.39 3.94
C PHE A 102 7.24 -4.99 3.59
N LYS A 103 6.35 -4.08 3.16
CA LYS A 103 6.72 -2.68 2.89
C LYS A 103 7.02 -1.88 4.15
N LEU A 104 6.39 -2.22 5.26
CA LEU A 104 6.53 -1.53 6.55
C LEU A 104 7.60 -2.14 7.46
N SER A 105 8.12 -3.32 7.14
CA SER A 105 9.15 -4.05 7.88
C SER A 105 8.93 -4.18 9.40
N PRO A 106 7.70 -4.43 9.92
CA PRO A 106 7.54 -4.85 11.31
C PRO A 106 8.06 -6.28 11.47
N ALA A 107 8.40 -6.69 12.70
CA ALA A 107 8.68 -8.10 12.98
C ALA A 107 7.46 -8.96 12.60
N PRO A 108 7.62 -10.08 11.84
CA PRO A 108 8.85 -10.79 11.45
C PRO A 108 9.48 -10.40 10.09
N PHE A 109 8.92 -9.45 9.34
CA PHE A 109 9.29 -9.13 7.95
C PHE A 109 10.51 -8.18 7.79
N HIS A 110 11.26 -7.91 8.87
CA HIS A 110 12.38 -6.97 8.93
C HIS A 110 13.73 -7.52 8.43
N GLN A 111 13.79 -8.78 7.98
CA GLN A 111 15.04 -9.49 7.70
C GLN A 111 15.90 -8.82 6.62
N TRP A 112 15.27 -8.15 5.65
CA TRP A 112 15.97 -7.48 4.55
C TRP A 112 16.41 -6.04 4.88
N THR A 113 15.78 -5.42 5.89
CA THR A 113 16.03 -4.04 6.31
C THR A 113 17.48 -3.75 6.70
N PRO A 114 18.16 -4.53 7.58
CA PRO A 114 19.51 -4.18 8.01
C PRO A 114 20.51 -4.18 6.85
N ASP A 115 20.41 -5.15 5.94
CA ASP A 115 21.33 -5.31 4.82
C ASP A 115 21.21 -4.16 3.80
N VAL A 116 19.98 -3.74 3.50
CA VAL A 116 19.73 -2.62 2.58
C VAL A 116 20.19 -1.28 3.17
N TYR A 117 20.03 -1.09 4.49
CA TYR A 117 20.44 0.15 5.17
C TYR A 117 21.96 0.25 5.34
N GLU A 118 22.65 -0.87 5.49
CA GLU A 118 24.11 -0.91 5.54
C GLU A 118 24.75 -0.69 4.17
N GLY A 119 24.16 -1.25 3.11
CA GLY A 119 24.75 -1.22 1.77
C GLY A 119 24.60 0.12 1.05
N VAL A 120 23.67 0.98 1.46
CA VAL A 120 23.39 2.23 0.73
C VAL A 120 23.34 3.42 1.68
N GLN A 121 24.40 4.25 1.65
CA GLN A 121 24.51 5.46 2.49
C GLN A 121 23.34 6.43 2.28
N PHE A 122 22.86 6.61 1.04
CA PHE A 122 21.73 7.47 0.72
C PHE A 122 20.37 6.93 1.24
N VAL A 123 20.25 5.61 1.44
CA VAL A 123 19.00 4.97 1.85
C VAL A 123 18.73 5.16 3.34
N ARG A 124 19.71 5.48 4.19
CA ARG A 124 19.43 5.69 5.62
C ARG A 124 18.47 6.86 5.88
N GLU A 125 18.66 7.98 5.19
CA GLU A 125 17.77 9.16 5.29
C GLU A 125 16.52 9.02 4.43
N ILE A 126 16.64 8.37 3.27
CA ILE A 126 15.54 8.24 2.32
C ILE A 126 14.58 7.14 2.74
N SER A 127 15.03 5.94 3.15
CA SER A 127 14.12 4.90 3.64
C SER A 127 13.41 5.33 4.92
N THR A 128 14.07 5.93 5.90
CA THR A 128 13.37 6.38 7.13
C THR A 128 12.25 7.39 6.83
N SER A 129 12.49 8.35 5.94
CA SER A 129 11.46 9.29 5.48
C SER A 129 10.40 8.61 4.59
N LEU A 130 10.78 7.64 3.76
CA LEU A 130 9.88 6.81 2.94
C LEU A 130 8.91 6.00 3.80
N TYR A 131 9.42 5.21 4.74
CA TYR A 131 8.64 4.40 5.68
C TYR A 131 7.65 5.26 6.44
N ILE A 132 8.08 6.43 6.95
CA ILE A 132 7.20 7.36 7.66
C ILE A 132 6.13 7.93 6.72
N SER A 133 6.48 8.28 5.48
CA SER A 133 5.53 8.84 4.51
C SER A 133 4.50 7.83 4.00
N GLU A 134 4.89 6.57 3.78
CA GLU A 134 3.99 5.48 3.40
C GLU A 134 3.07 5.11 4.57
N MET A 135 3.61 5.01 5.78
CA MET A 135 2.82 4.82 7.01
C MET A 135 1.76 5.91 7.15
N PHE A 136 2.15 7.19 7.03
CA PHE A 136 1.22 8.32 7.19
C PHE A 136 0.17 8.36 6.09
N GLY A 137 0.56 8.07 4.84
CA GLY A 137 -0.36 7.98 3.71
C GLY A 137 -1.37 6.85 3.87
N PHE A 138 -0.92 5.66 4.26
CA PHE A 138 -1.76 4.48 4.43
C PHE A 138 -2.71 4.61 5.63
N PHE A 139 -2.21 5.09 6.78
CA PHE A 139 -3.05 5.37 7.95
C PHE A 139 -4.09 6.43 7.65
N LYS A 140 -3.70 7.50 6.94
CA LYS A 140 -4.64 8.55 6.55
C LYS A 140 -5.68 8.05 5.56
N SER A 141 -5.29 7.25 4.56
CA SER A 141 -6.22 6.64 3.60
C SER A 141 -7.23 5.72 4.31
N SER A 142 -6.76 4.85 5.20
CA SER A 142 -7.62 3.98 6.01
C SER A 142 -8.54 4.78 6.94
N TRP A 143 -8.04 5.87 7.53
CA TRP A 143 -8.84 6.75 8.38
C TRP A 143 -9.90 7.52 7.61
N THR A 144 -9.56 8.02 6.42
CA THR A 144 -10.51 8.70 5.52
C THR A 144 -11.58 7.74 5.04
N CYS A 145 -11.22 6.54 4.60
CA CYS A 145 -12.17 5.49 4.21
C CYS A 145 -13.12 5.13 5.37
N ARG A 146 -12.60 4.96 6.59
CA ARG A 146 -13.42 4.72 7.80
C ARG A 146 -14.35 5.90 8.09
N ARG A 147 -13.88 7.14 7.94
CA ARG A 147 -14.68 8.34 8.17
C ARG A 147 -15.82 8.43 7.15
N GLU A 148 -15.57 8.11 5.89
CA GLU A 148 -16.59 8.11 4.84
C GLU A 148 -17.67 7.05 5.07
N MET A 149 -17.28 5.83 5.47
CA MET A 149 -18.21 4.77 5.90
C MET A 149 -19.09 5.17 7.09
N LEU A 150 -18.52 5.86 8.08
CA LEU A 150 -19.23 6.29 9.29
C LEU A 150 -20.09 7.54 9.08
N SER A 151 -20.05 8.16 7.90
CA SER A 151 -20.93 9.27 7.52
C SER A 151 -22.01 8.88 6.49
N PRO A 152 -22.89 7.88 6.73
CA PRO A 152 -23.95 7.56 5.76
C PRO A 152 -25.01 8.66 5.59
N LEU A 153 -25.05 9.69 6.45
CA LEU A 153 -26.05 10.75 6.38
C LEU A 153 -25.43 12.10 6.74
N GLY A 154 -25.18 12.98 5.77
CA GLY A 154 -24.88 14.39 6.11
C GLY A 154 -24.13 15.27 5.11
N ARG A 155 -23.78 14.79 3.90
CA ARG A 155 -23.00 15.63 2.95
C ARG A 155 -23.52 15.76 1.53
N ARG A 156 -24.79 15.42 1.26
CA ARG A 156 -25.43 15.71 -0.04
C ARG A 156 -26.13 17.08 -0.16
N GLN A 157 -26.23 17.90 0.91
CA GLN A 157 -27.05 19.13 0.85
C GLN A 157 -26.31 20.47 0.75
N ASN A 158 -24.99 20.57 0.98
CA ASN A 158 -24.35 21.89 1.13
C ASN A 158 -23.45 22.37 -0.02
N PHE A 159 -23.44 21.73 -1.20
CA PHE A 159 -22.59 22.16 -2.32
C PHE A 159 -23.32 22.80 -3.51
N TYR A 160 -24.63 23.03 -3.41
CA TYR A 160 -25.42 23.77 -4.42
C TYR A 160 -25.93 25.14 -3.93
N LEU A 161 -25.33 25.72 -2.88
CA LEU A 161 -25.88 26.93 -2.25
C LEU A 161 -24.88 28.08 -1.99
N PHE A 162 -23.75 28.15 -2.70
CA PHE A 162 -23.05 29.43 -2.85
C PHE A 162 -22.45 29.53 -4.26
N LYS A 163 -23.19 30.26 -5.09
CA LYS A 163 -22.75 30.91 -6.31
C LYS A 163 -22.02 32.21 -5.94
#